data_AF-A0A8T4BWZ6-F1
#
_entry.id   AF-A0A8T4BWZ6-F1
#
_cell.length_a   1.000
_cell.length_b   1.000
_cell.length_c   1.000
_cell.angle_alpha   90.00
_cell.angle_beta   90.00
_cell.angle_gamma   90.00
#
_symmetry.space_group_name_H-M   'P 1'
#
loop_
_entity.id
_entity.type
_entity.pdbx_description
1 polymer ?
#
loop_
_entity_poly.entity_id
_entity_poly.type
_entity_poly.pdbx_seq_one_letter_code
_entity_poly.pdbx_strand_id
1 'polypeptide(L)'
;MKKRSLVLIFFLLISTVFAQDFQNSESLKIDIDVEGSIEVVPESSSYSIKSINVNLSFFPKDGFNQKVLEMNIEPDNEIIDDSIIFEWKNPYEKELSFGFNSRIKIYNKVVEVKDKLSFPIKELSAELEAYTKPSETIDSDDEQIVRLASSLVKGEDDLYEAVFKLAEWTKHNVKYDLSTLTAEVSQKASWVLENKEGVCDEITSLFIALCRAVGIPAKFASGVAYTNSELFEEGWGAHGWSEVYFLDYGWVPFDVTYGEFGFIDPTHVKMRESVDSVSSSTEYEWVSRNVDLKTKGLEIKTELVEEKGKVEEAIELKAEAIKKEAGLGSYNLIEVGVKNLKAHYAATEVYLSKTKSVEII
;
A
#
# COMPACT_ATOMS: atom_id res chain seq x y z
N MET A 1 22.07 -22.86 -14.44
CA MET A 1 21.18 -21.71 -14.31
C MET A 1 21.06 -21.44 -12.82
N LYS A 2 21.59 -20.31 -12.33
CA LYS A 2 21.39 -19.88 -10.94
C LYS A 2 20.29 -18.82 -10.98
N LYS A 3 19.25 -18.95 -10.14
CA LYS A 3 18.17 -17.97 -9.98
C LYS A 3 18.29 -17.38 -8.58
N ARG A 4 18.28 -16.06 -8.45
CA ARG A 4 18.26 -15.35 -7.15
C ARG A 4 17.16 -14.28 -7.21
N SER A 5 16.43 -14.17 -6.11
CA SER A 5 15.34 -13.20 -5.90
C SER A 5 15.74 -12.25 -4.78
N LEU A 6 15.46 -10.95 -4.93
CA LEU A 6 15.75 -9.92 -3.92
C LEU A 6 14.45 -9.20 -3.57
N VAL A 7 14.15 -9.12 -2.27
CA VAL A 7 13.01 -8.39 -1.69
C VAL A 7 13.53 -7.06 -1.14
N LEU A 8 12.84 -5.95 -1.41
CA LEU A 8 13.20 -4.63 -0.91
C LEU A 8 12.75 -4.43 0.54
N ILE A 9 13.64 -3.98 1.42
CA ILE A 9 13.34 -3.66 2.83
C ILE A 9 14.17 -2.44 3.26
N PHE A 10 13.52 -1.41 3.82
CA PHE A 10 14.12 -0.11 4.19
C PHE A 10 14.14 0.11 5.71
N PHE A 11 15.16 0.81 6.22
CA PHE A 11 15.40 1.09 7.64
C PHE A 11 15.34 2.60 7.98
N LEU A 12 14.84 2.95 9.18
CA LEU A 12 15.28 3.99 10.16
C LEU A 12 14.14 4.70 10.94
N LEU A 13 14.48 5.39 12.05
CA LEU A 13 13.77 5.51 13.35
C LEU A 13 12.92 6.80 13.58
N ILE A 14 11.78 6.62 14.31
CA ILE A 14 11.07 7.47 15.34
C ILE A 14 10.84 8.98 15.01
N SER A 15 9.70 9.67 15.14
CA SER A 15 8.41 9.57 15.89
C SER A 15 7.25 10.16 15.06
N THR A 16 6.02 10.20 15.56
CA THR A 16 4.81 10.52 14.76
C THR A 16 4.29 11.95 14.92
N VAL A 17 4.05 12.66 13.81
CA VAL A 17 3.09 13.78 13.69
C VAL A 17 2.55 13.82 12.25
N PHE A 18 1.23 13.72 12.04
CA PHE A 18 0.61 13.88 10.71
C PHE A 18 0.15 15.33 10.46
N ALA A 19 0.59 15.95 9.34
CA ALA A 19 0.18 17.25 8.80
C ALA A 19 -0.29 17.19 7.31
N GLN A 20 -1.45 17.78 7.07
CA GLN A 20 -2.43 17.59 5.99
C GLN A 20 -2.10 18.20 4.60
N ASP A 21 -0.87 18.12 4.10
CA ASP A 21 -0.47 19.05 3.02
C ASP A 21 -1.04 18.73 1.62
N PHE A 22 -1.05 17.46 1.18
CA PHE A 22 -1.40 17.08 -0.20
C PHE A 22 -2.66 16.20 -0.36
N GLN A 23 -3.20 15.67 0.74
CA GLN A 23 -4.28 14.68 0.68
C GLN A 23 -5.55 15.22 0.01
N ASN A 24 -5.83 16.51 0.24
CA ASN A 24 -7.01 17.19 -0.31
C ASN A 24 -6.77 17.81 -1.68
N SER A 25 -5.63 17.57 -2.34
CA SER A 25 -5.36 18.12 -3.68
C SER A 25 -6.18 17.38 -4.74
N GLU A 26 -6.57 18.04 -5.84
CA GLU A 26 -7.28 17.35 -6.94
C GLU A 26 -6.35 16.43 -7.74
N SER A 27 -5.09 16.82 -7.87
CA SER A 27 -4.06 16.01 -8.52
C SER A 27 -2.67 16.42 -8.11
N LEU A 28 -1.74 15.47 -8.14
CA LEU A 28 -0.29 15.69 -8.02
C LEU A 28 0.42 15.27 -9.29
N LYS A 29 1.53 15.92 -9.59
CA LYS A 29 2.51 15.47 -10.58
C LYS A 29 3.80 15.14 -9.86
N ILE A 30 4.32 13.95 -10.08
CA ILE A 30 5.42 13.37 -9.32
C ILE A 30 6.43 12.82 -10.33
N ASP A 31 7.71 13.10 -10.09
CA ASP A 31 8.82 12.44 -10.78
C ASP A 31 9.35 11.32 -9.88
N ILE A 32 9.52 10.13 -10.46
CA ILE A 32 10.10 8.95 -9.79
C ILE A 32 11.30 8.49 -10.59
N ASP A 33 12.42 8.28 -9.89
CA ASP A 33 13.64 7.66 -10.41
C ASP A 33 13.88 6.35 -9.66
N VAL A 34 13.95 5.25 -10.41
CA VAL A 34 14.23 3.90 -9.88
C VAL A 34 15.51 3.40 -10.51
N GLU A 35 16.52 3.14 -9.69
CA GLU A 35 17.82 2.63 -10.12
C GLU A 35 18.18 1.34 -9.39
N GLY A 36 18.65 0.33 -10.12
CA GLY A 36 19.23 -0.89 -9.58
C GLY A 36 20.59 -1.17 -10.21
N SER A 37 21.43 -1.92 -9.50
CA SER A 37 22.72 -2.34 -10.07
C SER A 37 23.14 -3.77 -9.69
N ILE A 38 23.96 -4.33 -10.56
CA ILE A 38 24.56 -5.66 -10.45
C ILE A 38 26.08 -5.49 -10.46
N GLU A 39 26.73 -5.93 -9.39
CA GLU A 39 28.18 -6.11 -9.33
C GLU A 39 28.54 -7.53 -9.79
N VAL A 40 29.36 -7.61 -10.84
CA VAL A 40 29.95 -8.84 -11.34
C VAL A 40 31.17 -9.18 -10.50
N VAL A 41 31.15 -10.34 -9.85
CA VAL A 41 32.23 -10.80 -8.96
C VAL A 41 32.89 -12.06 -9.55
N PRO A 42 34.02 -11.92 -10.26
CA PRO A 42 34.78 -13.08 -10.75
C PRO A 42 35.32 -13.93 -9.60
N GLU A 43 35.08 -15.25 -9.67
CA GLU A 43 35.61 -16.22 -8.71
C GLU A 43 36.99 -16.75 -9.13
N SER A 44 37.43 -16.48 -10.37
CA SER A 44 38.73 -16.87 -10.89
C SER A 44 39.22 -15.93 -11.99
N SER A 45 40.52 -16.01 -12.34
CA SER A 45 41.10 -15.27 -13.46
C SER A 45 40.56 -15.69 -14.84
N SER A 46 40.01 -16.90 -14.96
CA SER A 46 39.34 -17.37 -16.17
C SER A 46 37.84 -17.49 -15.92
N TYR A 47 37.10 -16.41 -16.17
CA TYR A 47 35.64 -16.38 -16.06
C TYR A 47 35.00 -16.00 -17.39
N SER A 48 33.73 -16.34 -17.54
CA SER A 48 32.94 -15.97 -18.71
C SER A 48 31.47 -15.78 -18.32
N ILE A 49 30.85 -14.74 -18.85
CA ILE A 49 29.42 -14.50 -18.72
C ILE A 49 28.84 -14.59 -20.12
N LYS A 50 27.81 -15.41 -20.29
CA LYS A 50 27.08 -15.53 -21.57
C LYS A 50 25.93 -14.55 -21.62
N SER A 51 25.14 -14.49 -20.54
CA SER A 51 24.02 -13.56 -20.41
C SER A 51 23.72 -13.23 -18.96
N ILE A 52 23.21 -12.02 -18.75
CA ILE A 52 22.54 -11.57 -17.53
C ILE A 52 21.21 -11.00 -17.98
N ASN A 53 20.13 -11.42 -17.32
CA ASN A 53 18.77 -10.93 -17.52
C ASN A 53 18.24 -10.39 -16.20
N VAL A 54 17.61 -9.23 -16.26
CA VAL A 54 16.88 -8.63 -15.15
C VAL A 54 15.44 -8.47 -15.57
N ASN A 55 14.52 -8.94 -14.73
CA ASN A 55 13.10 -8.67 -14.86
C ASN A 55 12.69 -7.73 -13.71
N LEU A 56 12.36 -6.49 -14.03
CA LEU A 56 11.84 -5.49 -13.12
C LEU A 56 10.31 -5.39 -13.26
N SER A 57 9.57 -5.80 -12.23
CA SER A 57 8.09 -5.76 -12.20
C SER A 57 7.52 -4.57 -11.43
N PHE A 58 8.39 -3.73 -10.87
CA PHE A 58 8.02 -2.60 -10.02
C PHE A 58 8.21 -1.27 -10.79
N PHE A 59 7.20 -0.87 -11.56
CA PHE A 59 7.23 0.35 -12.37
C PHE A 59 5.81 0.90 -12.58
N PRO A 60 5.62 2.22 -12.71
CA PRO A 60 4.30 2.82 -12.77
C PRO A 60 3.62 2.51 -14.11
N LYS A 61 2.31 2.33 -14.07
CA LYS A 61 1.45 2.06 -15.23
C LYS A 61 0.24 2.97 -15.22
N ASP A 62 -0.43 3.13 -16.35
CA ASP A 62 -1.73 3.80 -16.34
C ASP A 62 -2.73 3.02 -15.49
N GLY A 63 -3.57 3.74 -14.74
CA GLY A 63 -4.55 3.14 -13.85
C GLY A 63 -5.77 4.03 -13.61
N PHE A 64 -6.60 3.63 -12.66
CA PHE A 64 -7.85 4.33 -12.34
C PHE A 64 -7.62 5.81 -11.97
N ASN A 65 -6.69 6.03 -11.05
CA ASN A 65 -6.35 7.34 -10.48
C ASN A 65 -4.96 7.85 -10.91
N GLN A 66 -4.27 7.18 -11.83
CA GLN A 66 -2.93 7.58 -12.25
C GLN A 66 -2.71 7.50 -13.75
N LYS A 67 -1.87 8.39 -14.28
CA LYS A 67 -1.46 8.45 -15.68
C LYS A 67 0.05 8.64 -15.77
N VAL A 68 0.74 7.74 -16.47
CA VAL A 68 2.16 7.91 -16.82
C VAL A 68 2.24 8.92 -17.95
N LEU A 69 2.93 10.04 -17.71
CA LEU A 69 3.10 11.11 -18.71
C LEU A 69 4.35 10.88 -19.56
N GLU A 70 5.43 10.43 -18.91
CA GLU A 70 6.71 10.14 -19.53
C GLU A 70 7.40 9.01 -18.77
N MET A 71 8.13 8.15 -19.48
CA MET A 71 8.97 7.13 -18.88
C MET A 71 10.18 6.90 -19.79
N ASN A 72 11.37 7.17 -19.25
CA ASN A 72 12.65 6.93 -19.87
C ASN A 72 13.30 5.75 -19.16
N ILE A 73 13.53 4.67 -19.89
CA ILE A 73 14.06 3.40 -19.36
C ILE A 73 15.46 3.20 -19.92
N GLU A 74 16.42 2.88 -19.05
CA GLU A 74 17.80 2.60 -19.45
C GLU A 74 18.34 1.39 -18.67
N PRO A 75 19.20 0.55 -19.27
CA PRO A 75 19.65 0.54 -20.67
C PRO A 75 18.59 -0.09 -21.60
N ASP A 76 18.98 -0.47 -22.83
CA ASP A 76 18.12 -1.18 -23.80
C ASP A 76 17.27 -2.27 -23.13
N ASN A 77 15.97 -2.20 -23.36
CA ASN A 77 14.98 -3.01 -22.65
C ASN A 77 13.82 -3.43 -23.56
N GLU A 78 13.07 -4.43 -23.10
CA GLU A 78 11.78 -4.80 -23.66
C GLU A 78 10.74 -4.83 -22.55
N ILE A 79 9.54 -4.31 -22.81
CA ILE A 79 8.40 -4.48 -21.88
C ILE A 79 7.61 -5.69 -22.35
N ILE A 80 7.56 -6.72 -21.52
CA ILE A 80 6.80 -7.96 -21.77
C ILE A 80 5.85 -8.15 -20.61
N ASP A 81 4.56 -8.22 -20.91
CA ASP A 81 3.49 -8.30 -19.91
C ASP A 81 3.64 -7.20 -18.84
N ASP A 82 3.85 -7.59 -17.59
CA ASP A 82 3.96 -6.71 -16.44
C ASP A 82 5.40 -6.46 -15.98
N SER A 83 6.37 -6.61 -16.89
CA SER A 83 7.81 -6.61 -16.59
C SER A 83 8.63 -5.83 -17.60
N ILE A 84 9.60 -5.05 -17.11
CA ILE A 84 10.70 -4.50 -17.91
C ILE A 84 11.86 -5.49 -17.89
N ILE A 85 12.26 -5.96 -19.07
CA ILE A 85 13.31 -6.94 -19.26
C ILE A 85 14.58 -6.24 -19.76
N PHE A 86 15.67 -6.35 -19.01
CA PHE A 86 17.00 -5.90 -19.41
C PHE A 86 17.88 -7.12 -19.70
N GLU A 87 18.50 -7.16 -20.88
CA GLU A 87 19.37 -8.26 -21.30
C GLU A 87 20.76 -7.77 -21.68
N TRP A 88 21.79 -8.31 -21.03
CA TRP A 88 23.19 -8.13 -21.42
C TRP A 88 23.75 -9.42 -22.00
N LYS A 89 24.25 -9.36 -23.25
CA LYS A 89 24.89 -10.47 -23.95
C LYS A 89 26.41 -10.36 -23.90
N ASN A 90 27.05 -11.34 -23.27
CA ASN A 90 28.49 -11.36 -23.02
C ASN A 90 29.03 -10.05 -22.41
N PRO A 91 28.46 -9.55 -21.29
CA PRO A 91 28.93 -8.31 -20.67
C PRO A 91 30.39 -8.44 -20.20
N TYR A 92 31.13 -7.33 -20.30
CA TYR A 92 32.52 -7.21 -19.82
C TYR A 92 32.67 -6.23 -18.65
N GLU A 93 31.63 -5.42 -18.42
CA GLU A 93 31.53 -4.45 -17.36
C GLU A 93 31.48 -5.14 -16.00
N LYS A 94 32.10 -4.50 -15.00
CA LYS A 94 32.09 -5.00 -13.61
C LYS A 94 30.84 -4.59 -12.84
N GLU A 95 30.19 -3.53 -13.28
CA GLU A 95 28.94 -3.03 -12.72
C GLU A 95 27.98 -2.73 -13.88
N LEU A 96 26.76 -3.23 -13.75
CA LEU A 96 25.67 -3.01 -14.70
C LEU A 96 24.54 -2.32 -13.95
N SER A 97 24.08 -1.17 -14.44
CA SER A 97 22.91 -0.47 -13.91
C SER A 97 21.70 -0.70 -14.80
N PHE A 98 20.52 -0.60 -14.21
CA PHE A 98 19.23 -0.61 -14.89
C PHE A 98 18.23 0.21 -14.11
N GLY A 99 17.24 0.78 -14.79
CA GLY A 99 16.29 1.66 -14.11
C GLY A 99 15.39 2.40 -15.05
N PHE A 100 14.63 3.33 -14.49
CA PHE A 100 13.83 4.27 -15.24
C PHE A 100 13.62 5.57 -14.47
N ASN A 101 13.44 6.66 -15.21
CA ASN A 101 12.85 7.89 -14.72
C ASN A 101 11.45 8.04 -15.31
N SER A 102 10.45 8.35 -14.48
CA SER A 102 9.08 8.52 -14.93
C SER A 102 8.41 9.73 -14.29
N ARG A 103 7.68 10.48 -15.11
CA ARG A 103 6.79 11.55 -14.68
C ARG A 103 5.35 11.06 -14.70
N ILE A 104 4.69 11.15 -13.56
CA ILE A 104 3.37 10.56 -13.32
C ILE A 104 2.43 11.65 -12.85
N LYS A 105 1.16 11.56 -13.25
CA LYS A 105 0.09 12.38 -12.72
C LYS A 105 -0.92 11.51 -11.97
N ILE A 106 -1.09 11.78 -10.68
CA ILE A 106 -2.07 11.13 -9.82
C ILE A 106 -3.27 12.05 -9.62
N TYR A 107 -4.47 11.50 -9.61
CA TYR A 107 -5.74 12.22 -9.46
C TYR A 107 -6.44 11.76 -8.18
N ASN A 108 -7.10 12.68 -7.50
CA ASN A 108 -7.95 12.36 -6.37
C ASN A 108 -9.29 11.83 -6.89
N LYS A 109 -9.36 10.53 -7.11
CA LYS A 109 -10.55 9.85 -7.60
C LYS A 109 -10.99 8.79 -6.61
N VAL A 110 -12.30 8.76 -6.36
CA VAL A 110 -12.94 7.77 -5.49
C VAL A 110 -13.82 6.87 -6.34
N VAL A 111 -13.86 5.58 -6.02
CA VAL A 111 -14.87 4.67 -6.58
C VAL A 111 -16.17 4.93 -5.83
N GLU A 112 -17.13 5.56 -6.50
CA GLU A 112 -18.40 5.97 -5.89
C GLU A 112 -19.33 4.77 -5.67
N VAL A 113 -19.12 3.98 -4.61
CA VAL A 113 -20.06 2.91 -4.21
C VAL A 113 -21.35 3.56 -3.72
N LYS A 114 -22.46 3.41 -4.45
CA LYS A 114 -23.72 4.14 -4.18
C LYS A 114 -24.78 3.26 -3.55
N ASP A 115 -24.77 1.99 -3.92
CA ASP A 115 -25.79 1.03 -3.58
C ASP A 115 -25.28 0.06 -2.53
N LYS A 116 -26.18 -0.40 -1.66
CA LYS A 116 -25.91 -1.50 -0.75
C LYS A 116 -25.55 -2.73 -1.55
N LEU A 117 -24.41 -3.34 -1.23
CA LEU A 117 -23.92 -4.54 -1.91
C LEU A 117 -24.19 -5.77 -1.06
N SER A 118 -24.78 -6.81 -1.64
CA SER A 118 -25.11 -8.02 -0.86
C SER A 118 -23.86 -8.69 -0.30
N PHE A 119 -23.88 -8.97 1.01
CA PHE A 119 -22.91 -9.80 1.70
C PHE A 119 -23.63 -10.92 2.47
N PRO A 120 -23.10 -12.17 2.54
CA PRO A 120 -21.92 -12.68 1.84
C PRO A 120 -22.04 -12.70 0.31
N ILE A 121 -20.90 -12.63 -0.38
CA ILE A 121 -20.84 -12.74 -1.84
C ILE A 121 -21.20 -14.17 -2.24
N LYS A 122 -22.23 -14.33 -3.09
CA LYS A 122 -22.76 -15.66 -3.48
C LYS A 122 -22.11 -16.23 -4.74
N GLU A 123 -21.77 -15.37 -5.68
CA GLU A 123 -21.25 -15.74 -6.99
C GLU A 123 -20.00 -14.92 -7.29
N LEU A 124 -18.90 -15.61 -7.62
CA LEU A 124 -17.63 -15.02 -8.04
C LEU A 124 -17.18 -15.73 -9.32
N SER A 125 -16.47 -15.00 -10.18
CA SER A 125 -15.75 -15.64 -11.29
C SER A 125 -14.57 -16.44 -10.74
N ALA A 126 -14.12 -17.46 -11.48
CA ALA A 126 -12.96 -18.27 -11.09
C ALA A 126 -11.68 -17.41 -10.90
N GLU A 127 -11.55 -16.32 -11.66
CA GLU A 127 -10.46 -15.35 -11.52
C GLU A 127 -10.52 -14.63 -10.17
N LEU A 128 -11.70 -14.17 -9.73
CA LEU A 128 -11.88 -13.50 -8.45
C LEU A 128 -11.78 -14.47 -7.27
N GLU A 129 -12.18 -15.73 -7.44
CA GLU A 129 -12.02 -16.76 -6.42
C GLU A 129 -10.55 -16.99 -6.04
N ALA A 130 -9.61 -16.78 -6.97
CA ALA A 130 -8.18 -16.87 -6.66
C ALA A 130 -7.77 -15.84 -5.59
N TYR A 131 -8.38 -14.66 -5.60
CA TYR A 131 -8.15 -13.59 -4.64
C TYR A 131 -8.90 -13.78 -3.31
N THR A 132 -9.57 -14.91 -3.10
CA THR A 132 -10.10 -15.32 -1.79
C THR A 132 -9.27 -16.45 -1.16
N LYS A 133 -8.21 -16.92 -1.82
CA LYS A 133 -7.38 -18.04 -1.33
C LYS A 133 -6.21 -17.55 -0.48
N PRO A 134 -5.72 -18.39 0.45
CA PRO A 134 -4.52 -18.08 1.20
C PRO A 134 -3.28 -18.03 0.29
N SER A 135 -2.26 -17.30 0.71
CA SER A 135 -0.93 -17.25 0.08
C SER A 135 0.18 -17.23 1.14
N GLU A 136 1.41 -16.86 0.78
CA GLU A 136 2.58 -17.05 1.65
C GLU A 136 2.50 -16.23 2.96
N THR A 137 2.20 -14.94 2.85
CA THR A 137 2.02 -14.03 4.00
C THR A 137 0.56 -13.78 4.35
N ILE A 138 -0.37 -14.21 3.52
CA ILE A 138 -1.82 -14.02 3.69
C ILE A 138 -2.45 -15.38 3.98
N ASP A 139 -2.24 -15.91 5.18
CA ASP A 139 -2.75 -17.20 5.63
C ASP A 139 -4.21 -17.11 6.08
N SER A 140 -5.10 -16.72 5.16
CA SER A 140 -6.53 -16.49 5.40
C SER A 140 -7.33 -17.71 5.83
N ASP A 141 -6.73 -18.91 5.77
CA ASP A 141 -7.28 -20.17 6.26
C ASP A 141 -6.86 -20.50 7.71
N ASP A 142 -6.03 -19.66 8.33
CA ASP A 142 -5.72 -19.76 9.75
C ASP A 142 -6.99 -19.64 10.61
N GLU A 143 -7.13 -20.54 11.59
CA GLU A 143 -8.37 -20.63 12.35
C GLU A 143 -8.64 -19.37 13.20
N GLN A 144 -7.61 -18.67 13.67
CA GLN A 144 -7.79 -17.44 14.46
C GLN A 144 -8.26 -16.30 13.56
N ILE A 145 -7.70 -16.19 12.35
CA ILE A 145 -8.14 -15.22 11.34
C ILE A 145 -9.59 -15.48 10.96
N VAL A 146 -9.95 -16.73 10.60
CA VAL A 146 -11.32 -17.11 10.24
C VAL A 146 -12.32 -16.82 11.36
N ARG A 147 -11.97 -17.17 12.61
CA ARG A 147 -12.82 -16.89 13.77
C ARG A 147 -13.03 -15.39 13.99
N LEU A 148 -11.95 -14.61 13.92
CA LEU A 148 -12.03 -13.16 14.11
C LEU A 148 -12.85 -12.51 12.99
N ALA A 149 -12.51 -12.76 11.73
CA ALA A 149 -13.20 -12.17 10.58
C ALA A 149 -14.70 -12.47 10.61
N SER A 150 -15.07 -13.75 10.84
CA SER A 150 -16.48 -14.16 10.97
C SER A 150 -17.20 -13.47 12.13
N SER A 151 -16.50 -13.18 13.22
CA SER A 151 -17.08 -12.48 14.38
C SER A 151 -17.31 -11.00 14.12
N LEU A 152 -16.39 -10.34 13.40
CA LEU A 152 -16.46 -8.91 13.09
C LEU A 152 -17.60 -8.58 12.12
N VAL A 153 -17.86 -9.47 11.16
CA VAL A 153 -18.92 -9.28 10.14
C VAL A 153 -20.23 -10.00 10.48
N LYS A 154 -20.38 -10.47 11.71
CA LYS A 154 -21.55 -11.27 12.12
C LYS A 154 -22.83 -10.43 12.04
N GLY A 155 -23.73 -10.85 11.16
CA GLY A 155 -25.04 -10.21 10.97
C GLY A 155 -25.01 -9.08 9.95
N GLU A 156 -23.86 -8.80 9.34
CA GLU A 156 -23.77 -7.89 8.21
C GLU A 156 -24.38 -8.50 6.96
N ASP A 157 -25.08 -7.67 6.20
CA ASP A 157 -25.64 -7.98 4.89
C ASP A 157 -25.22 -6.97 3.81
N ASP A 158 -24.32 -6.04 4.16
CA ASP A 158 -23.71 -5.04 3.29
C ASP A 158 -22.20 -5.28 3.18
N LEU A 159 -21.70 -5.45 1.96
CA LEU A 159 -20.28 -5.68 1.71
C LEU A 159 -19.42 -4.49 2.14
N TYR A 160 -19.89 -3.25 1.93
CA TYR A 160 -19.08 -2.08 2.29
C TYR A 160 -18.88 -2.01 3.80
N GLU A 161 -19.97 -2.19 4.57
CA GLU A 161 -19.93 -2.22 6.04
C GLU A 161 -19.09 -3.38 6.56
N ALA A 162 -19.18 -4.57 5.95
CA ALA A 162 -18.37 -5.71 6.31
C ALA A 162 -16.86 -5.41 6.13
N VAL A 163 -16.46 -4.88 4.97
CA VAL A 163 -15.06 -4.52 4.68
C VAL A 163 -14.59 -3.38 5.60
N PHE A 164 -15.42 -2.36 5.82
CA PHE A 164 -15.12 -1.26 6.72
C PHE A 164 -14.83 -1.76 8.14
N LYS A 165 -15.64 -2.67 8.70
CA LYS A 165 -15.42 -3.23 10.05
C LYS A 165 -14.11 -4.01 10.16
N LEU A 166 -13.72 -4.73 9.11
CA LEU A 166 -12.43 -5.43 9.06
C LEU A 166 -11.26 -4.44 9.00
N ALA A 167 -11.39 -3.37 8.21
CA ALA A 167 -10.37 -2.32 8.08
C ALA A 167 -10.21 -1.53 9.38
N GLU A 168 -11.32 -1.09 9.96
CA GLU A 168 -11.39 -0.36 11.22
C GLU A 168 -10.77 -1.18 12.36
N TRP A 169 -11.13 -2.47 12.47
CA TRP A 169 -10.52 -3.33 13.49
C TRP A 169 -9.01 -3.43 13.29
N THR A 170 -8.54 -3.62 12.06
CA THR A 170 -7.10 -3.76 11.75
C THR A 170 -6.34 -2.48 12.15
N LYS A 171 -6.82 -1.32 11.70
CA LYS A 171 -6.23 0.00 12.01
C LYS A 171 -6.10 0.24 13.52
N HIS A 172 -7.13 -0.10 14.29
CA HIS A 172 -7.20 0.22 15.72
C HIS A 172 -6.58 -0.83 16.64
N ASN A 173 -6.31 -2.05 16.14
CA ASN A 173 -5.79 -3.14 16.96
C ASN A 173 -4.35 -3.55 16.59
N VAL A 174 -3.76 -2.96 15.55
CA VAL A 174 -2.38 -3.23 15.14
C VAL A 174 -1.57 -1.94 15.13
N LYS A 175 -0.45 -1.96 15.84
CA LYS A 175 0.47 -0.84 15.93
C LYS A 175 1.46 -0.86 14.78
N TYR A 176 1.66 0.28 14.12
CA TYR A 176 2.77 0.44 13.18
C TYR A 176 4.11 0.41 13.93
N ASP A 177 4.99 -0.53 13.60
CA ASP A 177 6.28 -0.71 14.28
C ASP A 177 7.40 -1.16 13.34
N LEU A 178 8.30 -0.23 13.01
CA LEU A 178 9.46 -0.47 12.15
C LEU A 178 10.46 -1.48 12.75
N SER A 179 10.42 -1.75 14.06
CA SER A 179 11.31 -2.73 14.67
C SER A 179 10.99 -4.18 14.29
N THR A 180 9.80 -4.41 13.73
CA THR A 180 9.37 -5.73 13.22
C THR A 180 9.98 -6.09 11.87
N LEU A 181 10.60 -5.11 11.18
CA LEU A 181 11.29 -5.33 9.92
C LEU A 181 12.43 -6.33 10.10
N THR A 182 12.30 -7.49 9.46
CA THR A 182 13.39 -8.47 9.37
C THR A 182 14.04 -8.39 7.99
N ALA A 183 15.32 -8.70 7.89
CA ALA A 183 16.06 -8.58 6.63
C ALA A 183 15.71 -9.67 5.57
N GLU A 184 14.93 -10.70 5.94
CA GLU A 184 14.80 -11.90 5.11
C GLU A 184 13.35 -12.26 4.74
N VAL A 185 12.34 -12.02 5.60
CA VAL A 185 10.95 -12.44 5.34
C VAL A 185 9.94 -11.50 6.02
N SER A 186 8.93 -11.04 5.27
CA SER A 186 7.72 -10.42 5.86
C SER A 186 6.97 -11.42 6.73
N GLN A 187 6.35 -10.95 7.80
CA GLN A 187 5.60 -11.82 8.69
C GLN A 187 4.25 -12.24 8.10
N LYS A 188 3.74 -13.40 8.49
CA LYS A 188 2.40 -13.86 8.10
C LYS A 188 1.32 -13.06 8.82
N ALA A 189 0.14 -12.95 8.21
CA ALA A 189 -1.03 -12.31 8.81
C ALA A 189 -1.38 -12.89 10.20
N SER A 190 -1.28 -14.21 10.40
CA SER A 190 -1.51 -14.84 11.71
C SER A 190 -0.54 -14.35 12.80
N TRP A 191 0.73 -14.09 12.44
CA TRP A 191 1.71 -13.52 13.35
C TRP A 191 1.33 -12.09 13.75
N VAL A 192 0.88 -11.27 12.79
CA VAL A 192 0.41 -9.90 13.05
C VAL A 192 -0.81 -9.91 13.97
N LEU A 193 -1.72 -10.86 13.74
CA LEU A 193 -2.89 -11.06 14.59
C LEU A 193 -2.51 -11.39 16.04
N GLU A 194 -1.47 -12.18 16.25
CA GLU A 194 -0.98 -12.55 17.58
C GLU A 194 -0.21 -11.40 18.26
N ASN A 195 0.69 -10.75 17.53
CA ASN A 195 1.65 -9.79 18.10
C ASN A 195 1.11 -8.35 18.13
N LYS A 196 0.09 -8.03 17.34
CA LYS A 196 -0.55 -6.69 17.26
C LYS A 196 0.40 -5.58 16.83
N GLU A 197 1.42 -5.92 16.04
CA GLU A 197 2.39 -4.98 15.47
C GLU A 197 2.86 -5.44 14.08
N GLY A 198 3.37 -4.51 13.28
CA GLY A 198 3.88 -4.75 11.93
C GLY A 198 4.16 -3.45 11.18
N VAL A 199 4.68 -3.54 9.95
CA VAL A 199 4.74 -2.39 9.03
C VAL A 199 3.60 -2.46 8.00
N CYS A 200 3.62 -1.59 6.99
CA CYS A 200 2.55 -1.48 5.98
C CYS A 200 2.26 -2.82 5.29
N ASP A 201 3.29 -3.63 4.99
CA ASP A 201 3.14 -4.96 4.40
C ASP A 201 2.38 -5.93 5.31
N GLU A 202 2.77 -6.04 6.58
CA GLU A 202 2.13 -6.92 7.57
C GLU A 202 0.69 -6.50 7.87
N ILE A 203 0.45 -5.21 8.10
CA ILE A 203 -0.87 -4.66 8.44
C ILE A 203 -1.83 -4.87 7.26
N THR A 204 -1.36 -4.59 6.05
CA THR A 204 -2.12 -4.83 4.81
C THR A 204 -2.38 -6.33 4.61
N SER A 205 -1.39 -7.19 4.85
CA SER A 205 -1.55 -8.64 4.71
C SER A 205 -2.58 -9.20 5.68
N LEU A 206 -2.62 -8.70 6.93
CA LEU A 206 -3.66 -9.08 7.89
C LEU A 206 -5.05 -8.63 7.45
N PHE A 207 -5.20 -7.39 6.98
CA PHE A 207 -6.48 -6.91 6.49
C PHE A 207 -6.99 -7.74 5.31
N ILE A 208 -6.11 -8.05 4.34
CA ILE A 208 -6.46 -8.91 3.21
C ILE A 208 -6.82 -10.31 3.71
N ALA A 209 -6.08 -10.89 4.67
CA ALA A 209 -6.38 -12.21 5.21
C ALA A 209 -7.76 -12.26 5.88
N LEU A 210 -8.14 -11.21 6.62
CA LEU A 210 -9.48 -11.08 7.20
C LEU A 210 -10.56 -11.00 6.13
N CYS A 211 -10.35 -10.24 5.05
CA CYS A 211 -11.29 -10.17 3.92
C CYS A 211 -11.46 -11.53 3.25
N ARG A 212 -10.35 -12.19 2.89
CA ARG A 212 -10.33 -13.49 2.21
C ARG A 212 -10.96 -14.59 3.06
N ALA A 213 -10.78 -14.56 4.37
CA ALA A 213 -11.34 -15.52 5.32
C ALA A 213 -12.88 -15.54 5.35
N VAL A 214 -13.54 -14.45 4.92
CA VAL A 214 -15.00 -14.37 4.78
C VAL A 214 -15.46 -14.32 3.31
N GLY A 215 -14.59 -14.74 2.39
CA GLY A 215 -14.91 -14.89 0.96
C GLY A 215 -14.91 -13.58 0.16
N ILE A 216 -14.30 -12.52 0.67
CA ILE A 216 -14.18 -11.24 -0.04
C ILE A 216 -12.87 -11.23 -0.83
N PRO A 217 -12.90 -11.06 -2.17
CA PRO A 217 -11.67 -10.98 -2.96
C PRO A 217 -10.89 -9.71 -2.62
N ALA A 218 -9.61 -9.88 -2.26
CA ALA A 218 -8.72 -8.78 -1.91
C ALA A 218 -7.29 -9.10 -2.37
N LYS A 219 -6.58 -8.09 -2.89
CA LYS A 219 -5.21 -8.22 -3.41
C LYS A 219 -4.28 -7.15 -2.85
N PHE A 220 -2.99 -7.41 -2.96
CA PHE A 220 -1.96 -6.51 -2.49
C PHE A 220 -1.57 -5.54 -3.60
N ALA A 221 -1.44 -4.27 -3.26
CA ALA A 221 -0.92 -3.23 -4.13
C ALA A 221 0.29 -2.59 -3.45
N SER A 222 1.33 -2.29 -4.23
CA SER A 222 2.56 -1.72 -3.71
C SER A 222 3.06 -0.59 -4.59
N GLY A 223 3.73 0.37 -3.98
CA GLY A 223 4.29 1.50 -4.70
C GLY A 223 5.02 2.46 -3.77
N VAL A 224 4.85 3.75 -4.02
CA VAL A 224 5.40 4.82 -3.19
C VAL A 224 4.25 5.66 -2.65
N ALA A 225 4.29 6.00 -1.37
CA ALA A 225 3.33 6.91 -0.75
C ALA A 225 4.04 8.06 -0.02
N TYR A 226 3.38 9.22 0.07
CA TYR A 226 3.83 10.31 0.92
C TYR A 226 3.35 10.11 2.36
N THR A 227 4.24 10.33 3.30
CA THR A 227 3.95 10.48 4.70
C THR A 227 4.68 11.69 5.25
N ASN A 228 4.02 12.37 6.15
CA ASN A 228 4.53 13.47 6.98
C ASN A 228 5.00 12.96 8.35
N SER A 229 4.88 11.65 8.60
CA SER A 229 5.27 11.03 9.85
C SER A 229 6.77 11.25 10.05
N GLU A 230 7.17 11.77 11.21
CA GLU A 230 8.58 11.95 11.56
C GLU A 230 9.33 10.59 11.66
N LEU A 231 8.64 9.46 11.49
CA LEU A 231 9.23 8.15 11.24
C LEU A 231 10.01 8.07 9.92
N PHE A 232 9.76 8.97 8.96
CA PHE A 232 10.35 8.95 7.62
C PHE A 232 10.94 10.33 7.28
N GLU A 233 12.26 10.39 7.03
CA GLU A 233 12.97 11.65 6.79
C GLU A 233 12.65 12.28 5.42
N GLU A 234 12.45 11.47 4.38
CA GLU A 234 12.33 11.94 2.99
C GLU A 234 10.89 12.19 2.55
N GLY A 235 9.91 11.95 3.42
CA GLY A 235 8.48 12.14 3.20
C GLY A 235 7.87 11.17 2.17
N TRP A 236 8.61 10.68 1.19
CA TRP A 236 8.17 9.65 0.25
C TRP A 236 8.87 8.34 0.56
N GLY A 237 8.11 7.25 0.60
CA GLY A 237 8.65 5.93 0.90
C GLY A 237 7.88 4.80 0.24
N ALA A 238 8.53 3.63 0.17
CA ALA A 238 7.86 2.41 -0.26
C ALA A 238 6.66 2.12 0.64
N HIS A 239 5.54 1.74 0.03
CA HIS A 239 4.30 1.53 0.76
C HIS A 239 3.45 0.43 0.14
N GLY A 240 2.76 -0.31 1.00
CA GLY A 240 1.86 -1.39 0.64
C GLY A 240 0.46 -1.11 1.17
N TRP A 241 -0.55 -1.32 0.33
CA TRP A 241 -1.96 -1.20 0.67
C TRP A 241 -2.77 -2.31 -0.03
N SER A 242 -4.08 -2.33 0.18
CA SER A 242 -4.95 -3.35 -0.39
C SER A 242 -5.90 -2.79 -1.42
N GLU A 243 -6.34 -3.64 -2.34
CA GLU A 243 -7.51 -3.40 -3.17
C GLU A 243 -8.51 -4.53 -2.95
N VAL A 244 -9.75 -4.17 -2.67
CA VAL A 244 -10.84 -5.10 -2.36
C VAL A 244 -11.85 -5.04 -3.50
N TYR A 245 -12.33 -6.19 -3.96
CA TYR A 245 -13.25 -6.24 -5.09
C TYR A 245 -14.70 -6.02 -4.63
N PHE A 246 -15.33 -4.98 -5.16
CA PHE A 246 -16.74 -4.65 -4.95
C PHE A 246 -17.49 -4.98 -6.24
N LEU A 247 -18.52 -5.84 -6.15
CA LEU A 247 -19.32 -6.25 -7.30
C LEU A 247 -19.88 -5.01 -8.02
N ASP A 248 -19.80 -4.99 -9.36
CA ASP A 248 -20.19 -3.87 -10.24
C ASP A 248 -19.33 -2.60 -10.15
N TYR A 249 -18.50 -2.45 -9.12
CA TYR A 249 -17.62 -1.29 -8.91
C TYR A 249 -16.14 -1.58 -9.20
N GLY A 250 -15.72 -2.84 -9.15
CA GLY A 250 -14.35 -3.28 -9.41
C GLY A 250 -13.46 -3.22 -8.16
N TRP A 251 -12.16 -3.04 -8.37
CA TRP A 251 -11.17 -2.96 -7.29
C TRP A 251 -11.22 -1.58 -6.62
N VAL A 252 -11.58 -1.57 -5.33
CA VAL A 252 -11.67 -0.38 -4.49
C VAL A 252 -10.46 -0.38 -3.54
N PRO A 253 -9.69 0.72 -3.48
CA PRO A 253 -8.50 0.76 -2.63
C PRO A 253 -8.86 0.95 -1.16
N PHE A 254 -8.09 0.28 -0.29
CA PHE A 254 -8.15 0.39 1.16
C PHE A 254 -6.73 0.42 1.71
N ASP A 255 -6.36 1.54 2.33
CA ASP A 255 -5.12 1.67 3.08
C ASP A 255 -5.42 1.70 4.58
N VAL A 256 -5.27 0.54 5.21
CA VAL A 256 -5.42 0.37 6.66
C VAL A 256 -4.30 1.01 7.47
N THR A 257 -3.16 1.30 6.85
CA THR A 257 -2.07 2.02 7.51
C THR A 257 -2.42 3.50 7.64
N TYR A 258 -2.95 4.11 6.57
CA TYR A 258 -3.28 5.54 6.55
C TYR A 258 -4.71 5.85 7.01
N GLY A 259 -5.59 4.84 7.10
CA GLY A 259 -6.99 5.03 7.48
C GLY A 259 -7.87 5.46 6.30
N GLU A 260 -7.44 5.17 5.08
CA GLU A 260 -8.17 5.51 3.86
C GLU A 260 -9.02 4.31 3.43
N PHE A 261 -10.31 4.32 3.76
CA PHE A 261 -11.20 3.17 3.56
C PHE A 261 -12.16 3.43 2.42
N GLY A 262 -11.90 2.83 1.26
CA GLY A 262 -12.70 3.03 0.04
C GLY A 262 -12.13 4.07 -0.92
N PHE A 263 -10.99 4.68 -0.57
CA PHE A 263 -10.26 5.64 -1.39
C PHE A 263 -8.77 5.57 -1.07
N ILE A 264 -7.95 6.14 -1.95
CA ILE A 264 -6.57 6.56 -1.64
C ILE A 264 -6.38 7.95 -2.22
N ASP A 265 -5.68 8.80 -1.49
CA ASP A 265 -5.41 10.17 -1.93
C ASP A 265 -4.36 10.22 -3.07
N PRO A 266 -4.11 11.39 -3.69
CA PRO A 266 -3.11 11.53 -4.75
C PRO A 266 -1.66 11.29 -4.35
N THR A 267 -1.40 11.08 -3.07
CA THR A 267 -0.05 10.82 -2.57
C THR A 267 0.40 9.38 -2.75
N HIS A 268 -0.44 8.53 -3.34
CA HIS A 268 -0.12 7.15 -3.65
C HIS A 268 0.22 6.99 -5.13
N VAL A 269 1.43 6.52 -5.41
CA VAL A 269 1.85 6.08 -6.75
C VAL A 269 1.90 4.56 -6.78
N LYS A 270 1.03 3.95 -7.58
CA LYS A 270 0.98 2.49 -7.73
C LYS A 270 2.02 2.01 -8.73
N MET A 271 2.85 1.08 -8.27
CA MET A 271 3.94 0.50 -9.06
C MET A 271 3.68 -0.97 -9.41
N ARG A 272 2.91 -1.67 -8.58
CA ARG A 272 2.67 -3.10 -8.78
C ARG A 272 1.40 -3.59 -8.09
N GLU A 273 0.83 -4.64 -8.66
CA GLU A 273 -0.21 -5.48 -8.08
C GLU A 273 0.36 -6.89 -7.84
N SER A 274 0.04 -7.49 -6.71
CA SER A 274 0.48 -8.84 -6.37
C SER A 274 -0.57 -9.59 -5.54
N VAL A 275 -0.40 -10.91 -5.45
CA VAL A 275 -1.25 -11.74 -4.58
C VAL A 275 -0.94 -11.45 -3.11
N ASP A 276 0.32 -11.15 -2.79
CA ASP A 276 0.82 -10.82 -1.45
C ASP A 276 2.10 -9.96 -1.48
N SER A 277 2.65 -9.66 -0.30
CA SER A 277 3.79 -8.76 -0.10
C SER A 277 5.15 -9.33 -0.54
N VAL A 278 5.32 -10.66 -0.57
CA VAL A 278 6.63 -11.31 -0.80
C VAL A 278 7.00 -11.47 -2.27
N SER A 279 6.11 -11.12 -3.18
CA SER A 279 6.38 -11.14 -4.62
C SER A 279 7.64 -10.29 -4.91
N SER A 280 8.63 -10.85 -5.61
CA SER A 280 9.90 -10.15 -5.87
C SER A 280 9.74 -9.00 -6.86
N SER A 281 10.21 -7.81 -6.51
CA SER A 281 10.18 -6.63 -7.40
C SER A 281 11.14 -6.78 -8.57
N THR A 282 12.25 -7.50 -8.35
CA THR A 282 13.28 -7.74 -9.36
C THR A 282 13.72 -9.21 -9.33
N GLU A 283 13.68 -9.87 -10.49
CA GLU A 283 14.25 -11.21 -10.68
C GLU A 283 15.52 -11.15 -11.52
N TYR A 284 16.54 -11.89 -11.10
CA TYR A 284 17.84 -11.96 -11.78
C TYR A 284 18.11 -13.37 -12.28
N GLU A 285 18.42 -13.50 -13.57
CA GLU A 285 18.80 -14.77 -14.19
C GLU A 285 20.11 -14.61 -14.97
N TRP A 286 21.05 -15.54 -14.80
CA TRP A 286 22.31 -15.47 -15.54
C TRP A 286 22.88 -16.83 -15.92
N VAL A 287 23.71 -16.79 -16.96
CA VAL A 287 24.50 -17.92 -17.45
C VAL A 287 25.96 -17.53 -17.44
N SER A 288 26.73 -18.09 -16.52
CA SER A 288 28.15 -17.78 -16.35
C SER A 288 28.98 -19.00 -15.95
N ARG A 289 30.31 -18.84 -15.98
CA ARG A 289 31.30 -19.75 -15.42
C ARG A 289 32.27 -18.96 -14.54
N ASN A 290 32.47 -19.41 -13.30
CA ASN A 290 33.36 -18.79 -12.31
C ASN A 290 33.05 -17.30 -12.05
N VAL A 291 31.76 -16.96 -11.98
CA VAL A 291 31.26 -15.62 -11.67
C VAL A 291 30.09 -15.75 -10.70
N ASP A 292 30.13 -14.99 -9.61
CA ASP A 292 28.95 -14.68 -8.81
C ASP A 292 28.45 -13.27 -9.12
N LEU A 293 27.17 -13.02 -8.85
CA LEU A 293 26.56 -11.70 -8.97
C LEU A 293 26.14 -11.23 -7.58
N LYS A 294 26.51 -9.99 -7.25
CA LYS A 294 25.97 -9.26 -6.11
C LYS A 294 24.99 -8.22 -6.62
N THR A 295 23.77 -8.25 -6.11
CA THR A 295 22.70 -7.34 -6.48
C THR A 295 22.54 -6.29 -5.39
N LYS A 296 22.42 -5.02 -5.76
CA LYS A 296 21.99 -3.97 -4.84
C LYS A 296 20.47 -3.85 -4.92
N GLY A 297 19.82 -3.47 -3.81
CA GLY A 297 18.39 -3.14 -3.80
C GLY A 297 18.09 -1.95 -4.71
N LEU A 298 16.82 -1.77 -5.08
CA LEU A 298 16.43 -0.61 -5.88
C LEU A 298 16.53 0.65 -5.01
N GLU A 299 17.20 1.67 -5.53
CA GLU A 299 17.13 3.03 -5.03
C GLU A 299 15.93 3.71 -5.69
N ILE A 300 15.05 4.30 -4.89
CA ILE A 300 13.85 4.98 -5.38
C ILE A 300 13.90 6.42 -4.87
N LYS A 301 13.96 7.38 -5.79
CA LYS A 301 13.84 8.81 -5.49
C LYS A 301 12.52 9.32 -6.01
N THR A 302 11.83 10.12 -5.20
CA THR A 302 10.52 10.67 -5.55
C THR A 302 10.50 12.17 -5.27
N GLU A 303 10.04 12.94 -6.25
CA GLU A 303 9.94 14.40 -6.16
C GLU A 303 8.54 14.88 -6.56
N LEU A 304 7.94 15.73 -5.73
CA LEU A 304 6.70 16.43 -6.08
C LEU A 304 7.02 17.59 -7.03
N VAL A 305 6.44 17.53 -8.23
CA VAL A 305 6.63 18.54 -9.29
C VAL A 305 5.53 19.61 -9.26
N GLU A 306 4.28 19.19 -9.05
CA GLU A 306 3.13 20.09 -9.11
C GLU A 306 2.00 19.58 -8.22
N GLU A 307 1.41 20.48 -7.43
CA GLU A 307 0.13 20.28 -6.75
C GLU A 307 -0.94 21.12 -7.46
N LYS A 308 -2.10 20.53 -7.76
CA LYS A 308 -3.20 21.26 -8.39
C LYS A 308 -4.54 21.03 -7.69
N GLY A 309 -5.25 22.14 -7.48
CA GLY A 309 -6.64 22.17 -7.03
C GLY A 309 -6.82 21.70 -5.58
N LYS A 310 -8.06 21.75 -5.10
CA LYS A 310 -8.47 21.11 -3.86
C LYS A 310 -9.80 20.39 -4.09
N VAL A 311 -9.95 19.17 -3.59
CA VAL A 311 -11.23 18.47 -3.62
C VAL A 311 -12.17 19.01 -2.54
N GLU A 312 -13.47 18.96 -2.83
CA GLU A 312 -14.49 19.23 -1.83
C GLU A 312 -14.55 18.09 -0.81
N GLU A 313 -14.72 18.43 0.46
CA GLU A 313 -14.93 17.45 1.52
C GLU A 313 -16.19 16.61 1.24
N ALA A 314 -16.06 15.29 1.43
CA ALA A 314 -17.19 14.38 1.29
C ALA A 314 -18.12 14.43 2.51
N ILE A 315 -17.60 14.83 3.67
CA ILE A 315 -18.32 14.80 4.94
C ILE A 315 -18.19 16.16 5.63
N GLU A 316 -19.33 16.70 6.05
CA GLU A 316 -19.42 17.92 6.87
C GLU A 316 -19.57 17.51 8.35
N LEU A 317 -18.65 17.98 9.20
CA LEU A 317 -18.69 17.79 10.65
C LEU A 317 -19.06 19.09 11.36
N LYS A 318 -20.05 19.03 12.24
CA LYS A 318 -20.42 20.11 13.17
C LYS A 318 -20.34 19.60 14.59
N ALA A 319 -19.71 20.37 15.47
CA ALA A 319 -19.63 20.04 16.89
C ALA A 319 -19.97 21.27 17.72
N GLU A 320 -20.96 21.15 18.60
CA GLU A 320 -21.39 22.24 19.47
C GLU A 320 -21.52 21.76 20.91
N ALA A 321 -21.03 22.56 21.86
CA ALA A 321 -21.22 22.29 23.27
C ALA A 321 -22.66 22.59 23.67
N ILE A 322 -23.36 21.62 24.29
CA ILE A 322 -24.77 21.76 24.68
C ILE A 322 -24.95 22.93 25.67
N LYS A 323 -23.98 23.15 26.56
CA LYS A 323 -23.94 24.31 27.45
C LYS A 323 -22.80 25.24 27.06
N LYS A 324 -22.98 26.55 27.26
CA LYS A 324 -21.89 27.53 27.08
C LYS A 324 -20.92 27.55 28.27
N GLU A 325 -21.39 27.12 29.44
CA GLU A 325 -20.64 27.14 30.69
C GLU A 325 -20.79 25.80 31.42
N ALA A 326 -19.73 25.36 32.09
CA ALA A 326 -19.73 24.22 32.99
C ALA A 326 -18.93 24.58 34.24
N GLY A 327 -19.43 24.17 35.41
CA GLY A 327 -18.73 24.40 36.67
C GLY A 327 -17.44 23.57 36.79
N LEU A 328 -16.55 23.94 37.72
CA LEU A 328 -15.37 23.15 38.06
C LEU A 328 -15.77 21.71 38.44
N GLY A 329 -15.09 20.72 37.84
CA GLY A 329 -15.40 19.30 38.04
C GLY A 329 -16.69 18.82 37.38
N SER A 330 -17.36 19.66 36.58
CA SER A 330 -18.52 19.27 35.78
C SER A 330 -18.11 18.81 34.38
N TYR A 331 -19.00 18.09 33.71
CA TYR A 331 -18.86 17.75 32.29
C TYR A 331 -19.85 18.57 31.45
N ASN A 332 -19.48 18.78 30.19
CA ASN A 332 -20.36 19.35 29.18
C ASN A 332 -20.53 18.32 28.07
N LEU A 333 -21.75 18.21 27.56
CA LEU A 333 -22.03 17.33 26.43
C LEU A 333 -21.70 18.09 25.15
N ILE A 334 -21.19 17.39 24.15
CA ILE A 334 -20.96 17.92 22.81
C ILE A 334 -21.90 17.16 21.88
N GLU A 335 -22.73 17.91 21.17
CA GLU A 335 -23.53 17.37 20.07
C GLU A 335 -22.68 17.41 18.80
N VAL A 336 -22.54 16.26 18.14
CA VAL A 336 -21.78 16.14 16.89
C VAL A 336 -22.75 15.76 15.77
N GLY A 337 -22.89 16.64 14.78
CA GLY A 337 -23.60 16.38 13.54
C GLY A 337 -22.62 15.93 12.45
N VAL A 338 -22.86 14.76 11.87
CA VAL A 338 -22.11 14.24 10.72
C VAL A 338 -23.05 14.21 9.54
N LYS A 339 -22.66 14.83 8.42
CA LYS A 339 -23.46 14.84 7.20
C LYS A 339 -22.60 14.43 6.02
N ASN A 340 -23.00 13.35 5.36
CA ASN A 340 -22.44 12.96 4.06
C ASN A 340 -22.97 13.92 2.98
N LEU A 341 -22.05 14.59 2.28
CA LEU A 341 -22.34 15.53 1.20
C LEU A 341 -22.39 14.87 -0.18
N LYS A 342 -21.99 13.60 -0.27
CA LYS A 342 -21.93 12.83 -1.53
C LYS A 342 -22.93 11.68 -1.51
N ALA A 343 -23.38 11.26 -2.68
CA ALA A 343 -24.34 10.16 -2.84
C ALA A 343 -23.63 8.81 -3.02
N HIS A 344 -22.64 8.53 -2.17
CA HIS A 344 -21.88 7.29 -2.09
C HIS A 344 -21.38 7.07 -0.66
N TYR A 345 -20.95 5.85 -0.33
CA TYR A 345 -20.32 5.54 0.96
C TYR A 345 -19.07 6.39 1.15
N ALA A 346 -18.97 7.05 2.31
CA ALA A 346 -17.81 7.85 2.68
C ALA A 346 -17.39 7.45 4.10
N ALA A 347 -16.17 6.97 4.23
CA ALA A 347 -15.57 6.66 5.52
C ALA A 347 -14.98 7.93 6.15
N THR A 348 -15.21 8.14 7.43
CA THR A 348 -14.50 9.14 8.23
C THR A 348 -14.31 8.62 9.64
N GLU A 349 -13.24 9.05 10.26
CA GLU A 349 -13.05 8.92 11.70
C GLU A 349 -13.38 10.25 12.38
N VAL A 350 -14.01 10.18 13.55
CA VAL A 350 -14.33 11.35 14.36
C VAL A 350 -13.62 11.22 15.70
N TYR A 351 -12.64 12.09 15.92
CA TYR A 351 -11.87 12.11 17.15
C TYR A 351 -12.31 13.26 18.06
N LEU A 352 -12.58 12.93 19.33
CA LEU A 352 -12.72 13.96 20.36
C LEU A 352 -11.34 14.28 20.96
N SER A 353 -10.78 15.44 20.58
CA SER A 353 -9.50 15.88 21.12
C SER A 353 -9.63 16.42 22.55
N LYS A 354 -8.53 16.35 23.32
CA LYS A 354 -8.46 16.98 24.66
C LYS A 354 -8.54 18.50 24.51
N THR A 355 -9.33 19.14 25.37
CA THR A 355 -9.50 20.60 25.40
C THR A 355 -8.15 21.30 25.53
N LYS A 356 -7.79 22.14 24.54
CA LYS A 356 -6.51 22.88 24.53
C LYS A 356 -6.40 23.91 25.67
N SER A 357 -7.52 24.51 26.06
CA SER A 357 -7.58 25.48 27.16
C SER A 357 -9.00 25.61 27.70
N VAL A 358 -9.13 25.80 29.01
CA VAL A 358 -10.39 26.18 29.66
C VAL A 358 -10.21 27.61 30.16
N GLU A 359 -11.07 28.53 29.70
CA GLU A 359 -11.13 29.88 30.24
C GLU A 359 -12.04 29.86 31.48
N ILE A 360 -11.52 30.31 32.62
CA ILE A 360 -12.29 30.44 33.86
C ILE A 360 -12.69 31.92 33.94
N ILE A 361 -13.97 32.20 33.70
CA ILE A 361 -14.55 33.56 33.71
C ILE A 361 -14.97 33.95 35.12
#